data_AF-X1PXT8-F1
#
_entry.id   AF-X1PXT8-F1
#
_cell.length_a   1.000
_cell.length_b   1.000
_cell.length_c   1.000
_cell.angle_alpha   90.00
_cell.angle_beta   90.00
_cell.angle_gamma   90.00
#
_symmetry.space_group_name_H-M   'P 1'
#
loop_
_entity.id
_entity.type
_entity.pdbx_description
1 polymer ?
#
loop_
_entity_poly.entity_id
_entity_poly.type
_entity_poly.pdbx_seq_one_letter_code
_entity_poly.pdbx_strand_id
1 'polypeptide(L)'
;PAERVETMIQTKIKKVAGERVEPERTATATEIMKAVKKEYITRAEGVDRLARMGYSEDEAGFKLDVYIGVAEGSPETYMEFVDLTEKYRKVMGLEAKLPPPELIEAGKMLKEAKKAEAETREKGLKEAKL
;
A
#
# COMPACT_ATOMS: atom_id res chain seq x y z
N PRO A 1 24.50 -38.34 -41.64
CA PRO A 1 25.35 -37.70 -40.59
C PRO A 1 25.16 -36.17 -40.42
N ALA A 2 24.02 -35.61 -40.82
CA ALA A 2 23.67 -34.19 -40.63
C ALA A 2 22.77 -33.97 -39.40
N GLU A 3 21.88 -34.92 -39.10
CA GLU A 3 20.93 -34.83 -37.98
C GLU A 3 21.61 -34.75 -36.59
N ARG A 4 22.80 -35.35 -36.43
CA ARG A 4 23.57 -35.22 -35.18
C ARG A 4 24.10 -33.81 -34.94
N VAL A 5 24.35 -33.04 -36.00
CA VAL A 5 24.89 -31.68 -35.88
C VAL A 5 23.79 -30.72 -35.39
N GLU A 6 22.56 -30.87 -35.86
CA GLU A 6 21.41 -30.06 -35.41
C GLU A 6 21.10 -30.26 -33.93
N THR A 7 21.13 -31.50 -33.44
CA THR A 7 20.88 -31.80 -32.01
C THR A 7 21.93 -31.19 -31.07
N MET A 8 23.17 -31.00 -31.53
CA MET A 8 24.21 -30.35 -30.73
C MET A 8 24.11 -28.82 -30.71
N ILE A 9 23.50 -28.21 -31.73
CA ILE A 9 23.27 -26.76 -31.77
C ILE A 9 22.17 -26.36 -30.79
N GLN A 10 21.09 -27.16 -30.69
CA GLN A 10 19.96 -26.84 -29.80
C GLN A 10 20.28 -26.99 -28.31
N THR A 11 21.23 -27.84 -27.93
CA THR A 11 21.55 -28.11 -26.51
C THR A 11 22.53 -27.13 -25.87
N LYS A 12 23.14 -26.22 -26.64
CA LYS A 12 24.18 -25.29 -26.15
C LYS A 12 23.76 -23.83 -26.06
N ILE A 13 22.51 -23.49 -26.35
CA ILE A 13 22.00 -22.12 -26.18
C ILE A 13 21.64 -21.93 -24.70
N LYS A 14 22.64 -21.59 -23.89
CA LYS A 14 22.41 -21.02 -22.57
C LYS A 14 21.70 -19.70 -22.80
N LYS A 15 20.44 -19.58 -22.37
CA LYS A 15 19.70 -18.31 -22.36
C LYS A 15 20.44 -17.37 -21.41
N VAL A 16 21.42 -16.63 -21.94
CA VAL A 16 22.11 -15.58 -21.20
C VAL A 16 21.03 -14.54 -20.94
N ALA A 17 20.54 -14.49 -19.70
CA ALA A 17 19.75 -13.35 -19.24
C ALA A 17 20.63 -12.13 -19.49
N GLY A 18 20.17 -11.24 -20.39
CA GLY A 18 20.94 -10.09 -20.83
C GLY A 18 21.53 -9.34 -19.64
N GLU A 19 22.79 -8.95 -19.80
CA GLU A 19 23.50 -8.06 -18.91
C GLU A 19 22.60 -6.86 -18.59
N ARG A 20 22.17 -6.75 -17.32
CA ARG A 20 21.32 -5.64 -16.89
C ARG A 20 22.16 -4.38 -16.99
N VAL A 21 21.84 -3.54 -17.96
CA VAL A 21 22.23 -2.14 -18.01
C VAL A 21 21.99 -1.55 -16.61
N GLU A 22 23.02 -0.92 -16.03
CA GLU A 22 23.04 -0.18 -14.76
C GLU A 22 21.65 0.01 -14.11
N PRO A 23 21.40 -0.47 -12.88
CA PRO A 23 20.08 -0.29 -12.30
C PRO A 23 19.86 1.20 -12.01
N GLU A 24 19.20 1.90 -12.92
CA GLU A 24 18.42 3.08 -12.57
C GLU A 24 17.65 2.73 -11.31
N ARG A 25 17.91 3.47 -10.24
CA ARG A 25 17.49 3.15 -8.89
C ARG A 25 15.99 2.88 -8.86
N THR A 26 15.63 1.60 -8.92
CA THR A 26 14.24 1.19 -9.10
C THR A 26 13.53 1.38 -7.78
N ALA A 27 12.31 1.94 -7.81
CA ALA A 27 11.50 2.08 -6.60
C ALA A 27 11.37 0.73 -5.91
N THR A 28 11.64 0.69 -4.61
CA THR A 28 11.45 -0.49 -3.78
C THR A 28 9.97 -0.87 -3.70
N ALA A 29 9.67 -2.13 -3.39
CA ALA A 29 8.28 -2.59 -3.21
C ALA A 29 7.53 -1.70 -2.20
N THR A 30 8.21 -1.28 -1.13
CA THR A 30 7.64 -0.35 -0.12
C THR A 30 7.36 1.04 -0.68
N GLU A 31 8.22 1.58 -1.53
CA GLU A 31 7.96 2.86 -2.20
C GLU A 31 6.78 2.78 -3.17
N ILE A 32 6.64 1.65 -3.88
CA ILE A 32 5.48 1.38 -4.75
C ILE A 32 4.20 1.32 -3.91
N MET A 33 4.18 0.53 -2.82
CA MET A 33 3.02 0.45 -1.92
C MET A 33 2.66 1.81 -1.29
N LYS A 34 3.67 2.62 -0.91
CA LYS A 34 3.47 4.01 -0.45
C LYS A 34 2.92 4.92 -1.54
N ALA A 35 3.38 4.75 -2.78
CA ALA A 35 2.89 5.54 -3.91
C ALA A 35 1.41 5.22 -4.22
N VAL A 36 1.00 3.95 -4.12
CA VAL A 36 -0.42 3.56 -4.23
C VAL A 36 -1.23 4.13 -3.05
N LYS A 37 -0.73 4.01 -1.82
CA LYS A 37 -1.40 4.56 -0.61
C LYS A 37 -1.59 6.08 -0.67
N LYS A 38 -0.66 6.80 -1.32
CA LYS A 38 -0.72 8.25 -1.54
C LYS A 38 -1.44 8.64 -2.84
N GLU A 39 -2.01 7.67 -3.55
CA GLU A 39 -2.72 7.88 -4.82
C GLU A 39 -1.86 8.52 -5.92
N TYR A 40 -0.53 8.43 -5.83
CA TYR A 40 0.39 8.87 -6.89
C TYR A 40 0.40 7.90 -8.08
N ILE A 41 0.03 6.64 -7.84
CA ILE A 41 -0.21 5.62 -8.84
C ILE A 41 -1.45 4.83 -8.43
N THR A 42 -2.15 4.28 -9.40
CA THR A 42 -3.33 3.45 -9.18
C THR A 42 -2.96 2.09 -8.60
N ARG A 43 -3.93 1.38 -8.01
CA ARG A 43 -3.74 0.01 -7.50
C ARG A 43 -3.28 -0.94 -8.61
N ALA A 44 -3.85 -0.83 -9.81
CA ALA A 44 -3.46 -1.63 -10.97
C ALA A 44 -1.99 -1.38 -11.37
N GLU A 45 -1.58 -0.11 -11.46
CA GLU A 45 -0.17 0.23 -11.72
C GLU A 45 0.77 -0.25 -10.61
N GLY A 46 0.30 -0.26 -9.36
CA GLY A 46 1.01 -0.85 -8.24
C GLY A 46 1.25 -2.34 -8.41
N VAL A 47 0.22 -3.09 -8.80
CA VAL A 47 0.30 -4.53 -9.09
C VAL A 47 1.29 -4.78 -10.23
N ASP A 48 1.19 -4.05 -11.34
CA ASP A 48 2.08 -4.21 -12.49
C ASP A 48 3.55 -3.94 -12.13
N ARG A 49 3.81 -2.91 -11.32
CA ARG A 49 5.17 -2.58 -10.89
C ARG A 49 5.73 -3.63 -9.95
N LEU A 50 4.91 -4.18 -9.05
CA LEU A 50 5.31 -5.30 -8.20
C LEU A 50 5.52 -6.58 -9.03
N ALA A 51 4.70 -6.84 -10.04
CA ALA A 51 4.86 -7.99 -10.93
C ALA A 51 6.21 -7.96 -11.67
N ARG A 52 6.65 -6.78 -12.12
CA ARG A 52 7.99 -6.59 -12.72
C ARG A 52 9.15 -6.90 -11.77
N MET A 53 8.91 -6.84 -10.45
CA MET A 53 9.89 -7.20 -9.43
C MET A 53 9.89 -8.71 -9.09
N GLY A 54 9.02 -9.50 -9.73
CA GLY A 54 8.91 -10.94 -9.53
C GLY A 54 7.86 -11.39 -8.54
N TYR A 55 6.97 -10.49 -8.09
CA TYR A 55 5.78 -10.89 -7.33
C TYR A 55 4.72 -11.46 -8.29
N SER A 56 4.00 -12.49 -7.89
CA SER A 56 2.76 -12.86 -8.59
C SER A 56 1.70 -11.77 -8.42
N GLU A 57 0.71 -11.73 -9.31
CA GLU A 57 -0.41 -10.78 -9.20
C GLU A 57 -1.14 -10.92 -7.85
N ASP A 58 -1.34 -12.15 -7.38
CA ASP A 58 -1.95 -12.45 -6.08
C ASP A 58 -1.11 -11.93 -4.91
N GLU A 59 0.21 -12.14 -4.94
CA GLU A 59 1.12 -11.62 -3.90
C GLU A 59 1.21 -10.09 -3.91
N ALA A 60 1.20 -9.48 -5.10
CA ALA A 60 1.18 -8.04 -5.27
C ALA A 60 -0.13 -7.43 -4.73
N GLY A 61 -1.27 -8.05 -5.06
CA GLY A 61 -2.58 -7.68 -4.54
C GLY A 61 -2.63 -7.78 -3.02
N PHE A 62 -2.22 -8.91 -2.46
CA PHE A 62 -2.15 -9.12 -1.01
C PHE A 62 -1.27 -8.07 -0.32
N LYS A 63 -0.09 -7.76 -0.86
CA LYS A 63 0.80 -6.72 -0.30
C LYS A 63 0.16 -5.35 -0.29
N LEU A 64 -0.52 -4.99 -1.38
CA LEU A 64 -1.24 -3.73 -1.46
C LEU A 64 -2.41 -3.70 -0.48
N ASP A 65 -3.16 -4.79 -0.34
CA ASP A 65 -4.29 -4.87 0.59
C ASP A 65 -3.85 -4.82 2.05
N VAL A 66 -2.72 -5.45 2.42
CA VAL A 66 -2.14 -5.34 3.76
C VAL A 66 -1.59 -3.93 4.04
N TYR A 67 -1.01 -3.27 3.03
CA TYR A 67 -0.34 -1.97 3.21
C TYR A 67 -1.30 -0.77 3.14
N ILE A 68 -2.33 -0.89 2.31
CA ILE A 68 -3.35 0.14 2.04
C ILE A 68 -4.58 -0.11 2.89
N GLY A 69 -4.96 -1.37 3.08
CA GLY A 69 -6.03 -1.75 3.98
C GLY A 69 -5.73 -1.20 5.36
N VAL A 70 -6.60 -0.30 5.81
CA VAL A 70 -6.74 0.00 7.23
C VAL A 70 -7.11 -1.34 7.85
N ALA A 71 -6.12 -2.06 8.39
CA ALA A 71 -6.39 -3.34 9.02
C ALA A 71 -7.49 -3.13 10.06
N GLU A 72 -8.50 -3.99 10.05
CA GLU A 72 -9.59 -3.96 11.03
C GLU A 72 -8.98 -3.87 12.44
N GLY A 73 -9.25 -2.78 13.15
CA GLY A 73 -8.62 -2.47 14.45
C GLY A 73 -7.46 -1.47 14.42
N SER A 74 -7.09 -0.90 13.26
CA SER A 74 -6.16 0.22 13.17
C SER A 74 -6.85 1.51 13.62
N PRO A 75 -6.19 2.34 14.45
CA PRO A 75 -6.78 3.60 14.91
C PRO A 75 -7.01 4.54 13.72
N GLU A 76 -8.24 5.02 13.59
CA GLU A 76 -8.69 5.89 12.51
C GLU A 76 -8.49 7.37 12.81
N THR A 77 -8.25 7.69 14.09
CA THR A 77 -8.02 9.04 14.59
C THR A 77 -6.79 9.06 15.51
N TYR A 78 -6.19 10.23 15.67
CA TYR A 78 -5.05 10.39 16.58
C TYR A 78 -5.40 10.01 18.03
N MET A 79 -6.63 10.33 18.48
CA MET A 79 -7.06 10.02 19.84
C MET A 79 -7.25 8.52 20.07
N GLU A 80 -7.69 7.75 19.07
CA GLU A 80 -7.69 6.29 19.13
C GLU A 80 -6.29 5.69 19.21
N PHE A 81 -5.33 6.29 18.51
CA PHE A 81 -3.93 5.89 18.62
C PHE A 81 -3.38 6.16 20.03
N VAL A 82 -3.65 7.35 20.59
CA VAL A 82 -3.27 7.69 21.97
C VAL A 82 -3.90 6.70 22.96
N ASP A 83 -5.20 6.44 22.86
CA ASP A 83 -5.91 5.47 23.70
C ASP A 83 -5.26 4.08 23.65
N LEU A 84 -4.90 3.59 22.45
CA LEU A 84 -4.22 2.31 22.28
C LEU A 84 -2.84 2.27 22.99
N THR A 85 -2.04 3.32 22.83
CA THR A 85 -0.71 3.40 23.45
C THR A 85 -0.76 3.53 24.98
N GLU A 86 -1.74 4.27 25.50
CA GLU A 86 -1.94 4.45 26.94
C GLU A 86 -2.51 3.18 27.59
N LYS A 87 -3.40 2.45 26.89
CA LYS A 87 -3.83 1.10 27.31
C LYS A 87 -2.67 0.12 27.39
N TYR A 88 -1.77 0.13 26.40
CA TYR A 88 -0.56 -0.69 26.44
C TYR A 88 0.33 -0.33 27.64
N ARG A 89 0.59 0.96 27.90
CA ARG A 89 1.35 1.40 29.09
C ARG A 89 0.72 0.91 30.39
N LYS A 90 -0.60 1.02 30.51
CA LYS A 90 -1.36 0.53 31.67
C LYS A 90 -1.16 -0.97 31.91
N VAL A 91 -1.19 -1.78 30.85
CA VAL A 91 -0.95 -3.23 30.93
C VAL A 91 0.49 -3.54 31.33
N MET A 92 1.45 -2.73 30.88
CA MET A 92 2.87 -2.86 31.25
C MET A 92 3.19 -2.32 32.65
N GLY A 93 2.20 -1.86 33.42
CA GLY A 93 2.39 -1.29 34.76
C GLY A 93 3.07 0.09 34.75
N LEU A 94 3.10 0.77 33.60
CA LEU A 94 3.60 2.13 33.46
C LEU A 94 2.47 3.13 33.74
N GLU A 95 2.83 4.35 34.17
CA GLU A 95 1.85 5.43 34.33
C GLU A 95 1.15 5.72 32.99
N ALA A 96 -0.18 5.65 32.99
CA ALA A 96 -1.00 5.82 31.81
C ALA A 96 -2.06 6.91 32.02
N LYS A 97 -2.18 7.81 31.05
CA LYS A 97 -3.14 8.91 31.04
C LYS A 97 -4.14 8.69 29.93
N LEU A 98 -5.18 7.90 30.24
CA LEU A 98 -6.21 7.56 29.27
C LEU A 98 -6.93 8.82 28.79
N PRO A 99 -7.08 9.02 27.47
CA PRO A 99 -7.84 10.13 26.95
C PRO A 99 -9.32 9.99 27.32
N PRO A 100 -10.03 11.11 27.62
CA PRO A 100 -11.47 11.10 27.82
C PRO A 100 -12.22 10.47 26.62
N PRO A 101 -13.26 9.64 26.85
CA PRO A 101 -14.04 9.03 25.78
C PRO A 101 -14.64 10.04 24.80
N GLU A 102 -15.09 11.20 25.32
CA GLU A 102 -15.65 12.29 24.52
C GLU A 102 -14.66 12.83 23.48
N LEU A 103 -13.36 12.86 23.79
CA LEU A 103 -12.34 13.32 22.83
C LEU A 103 -12.10 12.29 21.71
N ILE A 104 -12.24 11.00 22.02
CA ILE A 104 -12.15 9.92 21.02
C ILE A 104 -13.34 10.02 20.06
N GLU A 105 -14.55 10.18 20.61
CA GLU A 105 -15.78 10.34 19.82
C GLU A 105 -15.76 11.61 18.97
N ALA A 106 -15.36 12.76 19.55
CA ALA A 106 -15.22 14.01 18.80
C ALA A 106 -14.23 13.87 17.64
N GLY A 107 -13.15 13.11 17.83
CA GLY A 107 -12.19 12.79 16.75
C GLY A 107 -12.83 12.04 15.59
N LYS A 108 -13.67 11.04 15.89
CA LYS A 108 -14.42 10.27 14.87
C LYS A 108 -15.42 11.15 14.13
N MET A 109 -16.22 11.91 14.88
CA MET A 109 -17.20 12.83 14.31
C MET A 109 -16.56 13.88 13.41
N LEU A 110 -15.41 14.43 13.80
CA LEU A 110 -14.66 15.39 12.98
C LEU A 110 -14.17 14.75 11.67
N LYS A 111 -13.68 13.51 11.72
CA LYS A 111 -13.27 12.76 10.53
C LYS A 111 -14.46 12.55 9.58
N GLU A 112 -15.59 12.09 10.11
CA GLU A 112 -16.82 11.86 9.34
C GLU A 112 -17.35 13.16 8.73
N ALA A 113 -17.41 14.25 9.52
CA ALA A 113 -17.84 15.56 9.06
C ALA A 113 -16.94 16.09 7.92
N LYS A 114 -15.62 15.95 8.05
CA LYS A 114 -14.68 16.33 6.97
C LYS A 114 -14.87 15.51 5.70
N LYS A 115 -15.16 14.21 5.83
CA LYS A 115 -15.46 13.35 4.68
C LYS A 115 -16.76 13.80 4.00
N ALA A 116 -17.82 14.05 4.77
CA ALA A 116 -19.09 14.54 4.26
C ALA A 116 -18.96 15.93 3.59
N GLU A 117 -18.15 16.83 4.15
CA GLU A 117 -17.84 18.13 3.54
C GLU A 117 -17.09 17.97 2.20
N ALA A 118 -16.10 17.07 2.14
CA ALA A 118 -15.38 16.80 0.90
C ALA A 118 -16.31 16.25 -0.19
N GLU A 119 -17.20 15.31 0.15
CA GLU A 119 -18.16 14.73 -0.79
C GLU A 119 -19.19 15.74 -1.29
N THR A 120 -19.70 16.61 -0.41
CA THR A 120 -20.65 17.67 -0.78
C THR A 120 -19.99 18.74 -1.64
N ARG A 121 -18.76 19.15 -1.30
CA ARG A 121 -17.94 20.05 -2.12
C ARG A 121 -17.67 19.46 -3.50
N GLU A 122 -17.33 18.17 -3.59
CA GLU A 122 -17.08 17.51 -4.87
C GLU A 122 -18.36 17.45 -5.74
N LYS A 123 -19.51 17.13 -5.14
CA LYS A 123 -20.81 17.14 -5.84
C LYS A 123 -21.19 18.53 -6.34
N GLY A 124 -21.07 19.56 -5.49
CA GLY A 124 -21.33 20.95 -5.89
C GLY A 124 -20.40 21.45 -7.00
N LEU A 125 -19.14 21.02 -7.00
CA LEU A 125 -18.19 21.30 -8.09
C LEU A 125 -18.53 20.59 -9.41
N LYS A 126 -19.19 19.42 -9.35
CA LYS A 126 -19.68 18.70 -10.54
C LYS A 126 -20.96 19.34 -11.09
N GLU A 127 -21.88 19.76 -10.23
CA GLU A 127 -23.12 20.44 -10.63
C GLU A 127 -22.85 21.84 -11.21
N ALA A 128 -21.85 22.57 -10.72
CA ALA A 128 -21.46 23.88 -11.24
C ALA A 128 -20.69 23.83 -12.58
N LYS A 129 -20.24 22.65 -13.02
CA LYS A 129 -19.52 22.43 -14.30
C LYS A 129 -20.41 21.87 -15.41
N LEU A 130 -21.68 21.57 -15.13
CA LEU A 130 -22.69 21.13 -16.10
C LEU A 130 -23.48 22.34 -16.63
#